data_AF-A0A1F7XBN9-F1
#
_entry.id   AF-A0A1F7XBN9-F1
#
_cell.length_a   1.000
_cell.length_b   1.000
_cell.length_c   1.000
_cell.angle_alpha   90.00
_cell.angle_beta   90.00
_cell.angle_gamma   90.00
#
_symmetry.space_group_name_H-M   'P 1'
#
loop_
_entity.id
_entity.type
_entity.pdbx_description
1 polymer ?
#
loop_
_entity_poly.entity_id
_entity_poly.type
_entity_poly.pdbx_seq_one_letter_code
_entity_poly.pdbx_strand_id
1 'polypeptide(L)'
;MKKLSLPFIAFLQASGITFYCFLISNVFLNGSKWFGPLPTFLGPALFLMLFVVSAIICTLIFGGYAFNLFLIQKNTKSAIKLIAYTTGWLGLFTIFLIIFLSFMSK
;
A
#
# COMPACT_ATOMS: atom_id res chain seq x y z
N MET A 1 -24.88 9.66 -5.14
CA MET A 1 -23.80 8.65 -5.16
C MET A 1 -24.23 7.45 -4.32
N LYS A 2 -24.31 6.23 -4.87
CA LYS A 2 -24.66 5.03 -4.10
C LYS A 2 -23.72 4.91 -2.89
N LYS A 3 -24.26 4.71 -1.68
CA LYS A 3 -23.45 4.46 -0.47
C LYS A 3 -22.69 3.15 -0.68
N LEU A 4 -21.42 3.23 -1.08
CA LEU A 4 -20.53 2.08 -1.14
C LEU A 4 -20.38 1.49 0.25
N SER A 5 -20.37 0.16 0.34
CA SER A 5 -20.20 -0.53 1.61
C SER A 5 -18.76 -0.35 2.12
N LEU A 6 -18.60 -0.13 3.42
CA LEU A 6 -17.29 -0.03 4.08
C LEU A 6 -16.32 -1.17 3.72
N PRO A 7 -16.74 -2.46 3.69
CA PRO A 7 -15.83 -3.54 3.30
C PRO A 7 -15.38 -3.46 1.84
N PHE A 8 -16.21 -2.94 0.93
CA PHE A 8 -15.82 -2.78 -0.47
C PHE A 8 -14.82 -1.63 -0.64
N ILE A 9 -14.98 -0.54 0.12
CA ILE A 9 -14.00 0.56 0.15
C ILE A 9 -12.67 0.05 0.71
N ALA A 10 -12.70 -0.72 1.80
CA ALA A 10 -11.51 -1.33 2.39
C ALA A 10 -10.78 -2.26 1.40
N PHE A 11 -11.53 -3.07 0.66
CA PHE A 11 -11.00 -3.92 -0.40
C PHE A 11 -10.33 -3.09 -1.51
N LEU A 12 -10.94 -1.98 -1.94
CA LEU A 12 -10.36 -1.08 -2.94
C LEU A 12 -9.06 -0.43 -2.43
N GLN A 13 -9.04 0.00 -1.16
CA GLN A 13 -7.85 0.57 -0.54
C GLN A 13 -6.71 -0.46 -0.49
N ALA A 14 -6.99 -1.68 -0.01
CA ALA A 14 -6.00 -2.75 0.07
C ALA A 14 -5.50 -3.15 -1.32
N SER A 15 -6.38 -3.21 -2.32
CA SER A 15 -6.01 -3.54 -3.70
C SER A 15 -5.14 -2.45 -4.31
N GLY A 16 -5.49 -1.18 -4.08
CA GLY A 16 -4.69 -0.03 -4.53
C GLY A 16 -3.29 0.00 -3.91
N ILE A 17 -3.18 -0.27 -2.61
CA ILE A 17 -1.89 -0.38 -1.91
C ILE A 17 -1.07 -1.54 -2.48
N THR A 18 -1.68 -2.72 -2.65
CA THR A 18 -1.00 -3.91 -3.19
C THR A 18 -0.47 -3.62 -4.60
N PHE A 19 -1.32 -3.06 -5.46
CA PHE A 19 -0.95 -2.68 -6.83
C PHE A 19 0.19 -1.64 -6.85
N TYR A 20 0.11 -0.62 -5.98
CA TYR A 20 1.16 0.39 -5.85
C TYR A 20 2.49 -0.22 -5.40
N CYS A 21 2.49 -1.14 -4.43
CA CYS A 21 3.68 -1.86 -4.01
C CYS A 21 4.31 -2.68 -5.14
N PHE A 22 3.49 -3.30 -6.01
CA PHE A 22 3.98 -3.99 -7.21
C PHE A 22 4.67 -3.03 -8.19
N LEU A 23 4.11 -1.84 -8.39
CA LEU A 23 4.75 -0.81 -9.24
C LEU A 23 6.10 -0.38 -8.67
N ILE A 24 6.17 -0.10 -7.38
CA ILE A 24 7.43 0.29 -6.71
C ILE A 24 8.45 -0.85 -6.71
N SER A 25 8.01 -2.10 -6.55
CA SER A 25 8.89 -3.27 -6.69
C SER A 25 9.59 -3.31 -8.06
N ASN A 26 8.87 -2.97 -9.14
CA ASN A 26 9.47 -2.88 -10.48
C ASN A 26 10.54 -1.77 -10.58
N VAL A 27 10.36 -0.65 -9.88
CA VAL A 27 11.37 0.42 -9.81
C VAL A 27 12.63 -0.09 -9.11
N PHE A 28 12.50 -0.84 -8.01
CA PHE A 28 13.66 -1.43 -7.34
C PHE A 28 14.40 -2.45 -8.20
N LEU A 29 13.67 -3.32 -8.91
CA LEU A 29 14.28 -4.33 -9.80
C LEU A 29 15.02 -3.72 -10.99
N ASN A 30 14.52 -2.61 -11.54
CA ASN A 30 15.10 -1.96 -12.72
C ASN A 30 15.99 -0.76 -12.38
N GLY A 31 16.07 -0.36 -11.11
CA GLY A 31 16.82 0.83 -10.68
C GLY A 31 18.30 0.79 -11.07
N SER A 32 18.95 -0.37 -10.98
CA SER A 32 20.35 -0.53 -11.41
C SER A 32 20.56 -0.29 -12.92
N LYS A 33 19.54 -0.57 -13.75
CA LYS A 33 19.56 -0.32 -15.19
C LYS A 33 19.27 1.15 -15.52
N TRP A 34 18.35 1.77 -14.78
CA TRP A 34 17.90 3.14 -15.07
C TRP A 34 18.85 4.21 -14.53
N PHE A 35 19.46 3.97 -13.36
CA PHE A 35 20.32 4.96 -12.69
C PHE A 35 21.82 4.69 -12.86
N GLY A 36 22.19 3.53 -13.41
CA GLY A 36 23.59 3.14 -13.60
C GLY A 36 24.34 2.91 -12.28
N PRO A 37 25.68 2.82 -12.30
CA PRO A 37 26.49 2.70 -11.09
C PRO A 37 26.41 4.00 -10.29
N LEU A 38 25.50 4.03 -9.31
CA LEU A 38 25.36 5.14 -8.37
C LEU A 38 26.58 5.16 -7.43
N PRO A 39 27.13 6.34 -7.10
CA PRO A 39 28.17 6.46 -6.09
C PRO A 39 27.67 5.96 -4.72
N THR A 40 28.59 5.42 -3.92
CA THR A 40 28.34 4.55 -2.74
C THR A 40 27.33 5.09 -1.71
N PHE A 41 27.14 6.41 -1.62
CA PHE A 41 26.21 7.05 -0.70
C PHE A 41 24.84 7.41 -1.32
N LEU A 42 24.77 7.74 -2.62
CA LEU A 42 23.52 8.19 -3.25
C LEU A 42 22.54 7.04 -3.48
N GLY A 43 23.02 5.82 -3.71
CA GLY A 43 22.15 4.65 -3.88
C GLY A 43 21.26 4.39 -2.66
N PRO A 44 21.84 4.19 -1.46
CA PRO A 44 21.07 4.02 -0.23
C PRO A 44 20.16 5.22 0.09
N ALA A 45 20.64 6.45 -0.12
CA ALA A 45 19.84 7.66 0.13
C ALA A 45 18.58 7.72 -0.76
N LEU A 46 18.72 7.41 -2.06
CA LEU A 46 17.61 7.38 -3.00
C LEU A 46 16.60 6.27 -2.65
N PHE A 47 17.09 5.10 -2.22
CA PHE A 47 16.24 4.03 -1.72
C PHE A 47 15.42 4.48 -0.52
N LEU A 48 16.04 5.11 0.49
CA LEU A 48 15.34 5.63 1.67
C LEU A 48 14.30 6.68 1.29
N MET A 49 14.63 7.62 0.39
CA MET A 49 13.68 8.63 -0.06
C MET A 49 12.48 8.00 -0.79
N LEU A 50 12.72 7.06 -1.70
CA LEU A 50 11.65 6.36 -2.42
C LEU A 50 10.76 5.57 -1.45
N PHE A 51 11.37 4.92 -0.46
CA PHE A 51 10.65 4.20 0.59
C PHE A 51 9.75 5.12 1.41
N VAL A 52 10.25 6.28 1.84
CA VAL A 52 9.46 7.27 2.59
C VAL A 52 8.30 7.81 1.74
N VAL A 53 8.57 8.18 0.48
CA VAL A 53 7.51 8.64 -0.44
C VAL A 53 6.44 7.56 -0.64
N SER A 54 6.87 6.30 -0.80
CA SER A 54 5.97 5.15 -0.89
C SER A 54 5.12 4.98 0.38
N ALA A 55 5.72 5.10 1.56
CA ALA A 55 5.01 5.01 2.84
C ALA A 55 3.96 6.14 3.00
N ILE A 56 4.29 7.37 2.57
CA ILE A 56 3.36 8.50 2.58
C ILE A 56 2.18 8.23 1.66
N ILE A 57 2.43 7.76 0.42
CA ILE A 57 1.38 7.44 -0.55
C ILE A 57 0.48 6.32 -0.01
N CYS A 58 1.06 5.24 0.54
CA CYS A 58 0.30 4.16 1.18
C CYS A 58 -0.55 4.68 2.34
N THR A 59 -0.01 5.58 3.17
CA THR A 59 -0.75 6.21 4.27
C THR A 59 -1.90 7.07 3.76
N LEU A 60 -1.73 7.76 2.64
CA LEU A 60 -2.78 8.57 2.03
C LEU A 60 -3.91 7.70 1.46
N ILE A 61 -3.59 6.58 0.82
CA ILE A 61 -4.58 5.62 0.29
C ILE A 61 -5.33 4.94 1.44
N PHE A 62 -4.60 4.49 2.46
CA PHE A 62 -5.15 3.82 3.63
C PHE A 62 -5.99 4.77 4.51
N GLY A 63 -5.41 5.92 4.86
CA GLY A 63 -5.93 6.85 5.85
C GLY A 63 -6.83 7.93 5.27
N GLY A 64 -6.73 8.30 3.99
CA GLY A 64 -7.44 9.47 3.44
C GLY A 64 -8.95 9.42 3.65
N TYR A 65 -9.58 8.26 3.40
CA TYR A 65 -11.01 8.09 3.64
C TYR A 65 -11.36 7.94 5.13
N ALA A 66 -10.49 7.30 5.92
CA ALA A 66 -10.66 7.18 7.37
C ALA A 66 -10.61 8.55 8.07
N PHE A 67 -9.67 9.42 7.67
CA PHE A 67 -9.56 10.79 8.14
C PHE A 67 -10.80 11.60 7.81
N ASN A 68 -11.33 11.47 6.59
CA ASN A 68 -12.57 12.12 6.21
C ASN A 68 -13.77 11.67 7.07
N LEU A 69 -13.87 10.37 7.35
CA LEU A 69 -14.90 9.78 8.22
C LEU A 69 -14.77 10.25 9.68
N PHE A 70 -13.55 10.42 10.17
CA PHE A 70 -13.29 10.87 11.53
C PHE A 70 -13.56 12.36 11.71
N LEU A 71 -13.03 13.20 10.82
CA LEU A 71 -13.09 14.66 10.95
C LEU A 71 -14.44 15.24 10.52
N ILE A 72 -15.02 14.76 9.41
CA ILE A 72 -16.27 15.33 8.87
C ILE A 72 -17.49 14.65 9.48
N GLN A 73 -17.50 13.31 9.54
CA GLN A 73 -18.69 12.57 9.96
C GLN A 73 -18.72 12.26 11.46
N LYS A 74 -17.67 12.61 12.21
CA LYS A 74 -17.47 12.27 13.65
C LYS A 74 -17.76 10.79 13.96
N ASN A 75 -17.60 9.91 12.98
CA ASN A 75 -18.00 8.51 13.10
C ASN A 75 -16.77 7.63 13.32
N THR A 76 -16.23 7.73 14.53
CA THR A 76 -15.02 7.03 14.96
C THR A 76 -15.13 5.51 14.81
N LYS A 77 -16.32 4.96 15.09
CA LYS A 77 -16.58 3.51 14.95
C LYS A 77 -16.42 3.04 13.51
N SER A 78 -16.89 3.82 12.54
CA SER A 78 -16.78 3.46 11.12
C SER A 78 -15.37 3.65 10.58
N ALA A 79 -14.65 4.67 11.03
CA ALA A 79 -13.24 4.87 10.70
C ALA A 79 -12.35 3.72 11.20
N ILE A 80 -12.54 3.29 12.46
CA ILE A 80 -11.80 2.15 13.03
C ILE A 80 -12.15 0.85 12.29
N LYS A 81 -13.43 0.61 12.00
CA LYS A 81 -13.87 -0.56 11.22
C LYS A 81 -13.24 -0.58 9.83
N LEU A 82 -13.20 0.56 9.15
CA LEU A 82 -12.57 0.68 7.83
C LEU A 82 -11.08 0.31 7.91
N ILE A 83 -10.34 0.90 8.85
CA ILE A 83 -8.93 0.57 9.09
C ILE A 83 -8.75 -0.93 9.32
N ALA A 84 -9.53 -1.51 10.23
CA ALA A 84 -9.45 -2.94 10.54
C ALA A 84 -9.75 -3.82 9.31
N TYR A 85 -10.76 -3.47 8.50
CA TYR A 85 -11.06 -4.18 7.27
C TYR A 85 -9.93 -4.03 6.23
N THR A 86 -9.37 -2.84 6.06
CA THR A 86 -8.28 -2.60 5.09
C THR A 86 -7.03 -3.37 5.49
N THR A 87 -6.67 -3.36 6.79
CA THR A 87 -5.58 -4.18 7.33
C THR A 87 -5.86 -5.68 7.15
N GLY A 88 -7.09 -6.13 7.41
CA GLY A 88 -7.48 -7.52 7.19
C GLY A 88 -7.34 -7.96 5.73
N TRP A 89 -7.80 -7.14 4.79
CA TRP A 89 -7.64 -7.40 3.35
C TRP A 89 -6.16 -7.38 2.91
N LEU A 90 -5.35 -6.45 3.40
CA LEU A 90 -3.91 -6.44 3.14
C LEU A 90 -3.23 -7.70 3.69
N GLY A 91 -3.61 -8.17 4.87
CA GLY A 91 -3.13 -9.42 5.44
C GLY A 91 -3.49 -10.63 4.57
N LEU A 92 -4.74 -10.69 4.08
CA LEU A 92 -5.18 -11.74 3.16
C LEU A 92 -4.40 -11.71 1.85
N PHE A 93 -4.19 -10.53 1.25
CA PHE A 93 -3.37 -10.40 0.03
C PHE A 93 -1.93 -10.81 0.27
N THR A 94 -1.36 -10.48 1.43
CA THR A 94 0.01 -10.88 1.79
C THR A 94 0.11 -12.41 1.89
N ILE A 95 -0.82 -13.07 2.59
CA ILE A 95 -0.87 -14.54 2.69
C ILE A 95 -1.03 -15.17 1.30
N PHE A 96 -1.94 -14.62 0.49
CA PHE A 96 -2.16 -15.09 -0.88
C PHE A 96 -0.89 -15.01 -1.73
N LEU A 97 -0.14 -13.89 -1.67
CA LEU A 97 1.12 -13.73 -2.37
C LEU A 97 2.20 -14.72 -1.91
N ILE A 98 2.29 -14.99 -0.61
CA ILE A 98 3.23 -15.98 -0.07
C ILE A 98 2.91 -17.38 -0.61
N ILE A 99 1.64 -17.78 -0.58
CA ILE A 99 1.19 -19.08 -1.10
C ILE A 99 1.46 -19.18 -2.61
N PHE A 100 1.12 -18.14 -3.36
CA PHE A 100 1.34 -18.07 -4.80
C PHE A 100 2.83 -18.22 -5.15
N LEU A 101 3.71 -17.51 -4.43
CA LEU A 101 5.15 -17.59 -4.62
C LEU A 101 5.70 -18.97 -4.25
N SER A 102 5.18 -19.60 -3.21
CA SER A 102 5.55 -20.98 -2.83
C SER A 102 5.15 -22.01 -3.89
N PHE A 103 4.06 -21.79 -4.63
CA PHE A 103 3.66 -22.67 -5.72
C PHE A 103 4.51 -22.47 -6.98
N MET A 104 4.88 -21.22 -7.30
CA MET A 104 5.72 -20.90 -8.46
C MET A 104 7.19 -21.33 -8.30
N SER A 105 7.66 -21.47 -7.05
CA SER A 105 9.04 -21.90 -6.76
C SER A 105 9.24 -23.42 -6.82
N LYS A 106 8.19 -24.21 -7.06
CA LYS A 106 8.26 -25.65 -7.31
C LYS A 106 8.20 -25.92 -8.81
#